data_AF-A0A2W5E0W8-F1
#
_entry.id   AF-A0A2W5E0W8-F1
#
_cell.length_a   1.000
_cell.length_b   1.000
_cell.length_c   1.000
_cell.angle_alpha   90.00
_cell.angle_beta   90.00
_cell.angle_gamma   90.00
#
_symmetry.space_group_name_H-M   'P 1'
#
loop_
_entity.id
_entity.type
_entity.pdbx_description
1 polymer ?
#
loop_
_entity_poly.entity_id
_entity_poly.type
_entity_poly.pdbx_seq_one_letter_code
_entity_poly.pdbx_strand_id
1 'polypeptide(L)'
;MALVPAFQVQGDPMTSAQQARFDALRAFIARPKFTPTDRYTGVHDLAERQRFNDQMNQLARELEAVVMSADAKAALLRAFEGAWPTFEMADTEDREVALEYFEELMSLFGVESSDGLLNRLAYGFDTQLSPDARQQAALAVMTPEELALVAQFERLNAVNAARELRRLLGAPQVEQPQLMGWMRSEDMKNLISLSQTQGKWVLSWLLRGQLWGLTLPPQ
;
A
#
# COMPACT_ATOMS: atom_id res chain seq x y z
N MET A 1 9.94 26.16 -56.36
CA MET A 1 9.48 26.21 -54.95
C MET A 1 8.22 25.38 -54.86
N ALA A 2 8.31 24.16 -54.31
CA ALA A 2 7.15 23.32 -54.05
C ALA A 2 6.73 23.53 -52.59
N LEU A 3 5.49 23.94 -52.36
CA LEU A 3 4.88 23.97 -51.03
C LEU A 3 4.60 22.52 -50.60
N VAL A 4 5.20 22.12 -49.48
CA VAL A 4 4.86 20.87 -48.77
C VAL A 4 3.60 21.14 -47.94
N PRO A 5 2.55 20.29 -48.01
CA PRO A 5 1.36 20.48 -47.20
C PRO A 5 1.67 20.23 -45.72
N ALA A 6 1.13 21.09 -44.87
CA ALA A 6 1.18 20.95 -43.42
C ALA A 6 0.46 19.65 -43.01
N PHE A 7 1.20 18.73 -42.40
CA PHE A 7 0.66 17.52 -41.82
C PHE A 7 -0.11 17.91 -40.54
N GLN A 8 -1.43 18.08 -40.65
CA GLN A 8 -2.29 18.16 -39.47
C GLN A 8 -2.44 16.73 -38.92
N VAL A 9 -1.74 16.43 -37.82
CA VAL A 9 -2.05 15.25 -37.01
C VAL A 9 -3.35 15.56 -36.28
N GLN A 10 -4.46 15.26 -36.94
CA GLN A 10 -5.78 15.30 -36.33
C GLN A 10 -5.90 14.01 -35.51
N GLY A 11 -5.63 14.09 -34.22
CA GLY A 11 -5.91 12.98 -33.31
C GLY A 11 -7.41 12.67 -33.36
N ASP A 12 -7.77 11.38 -33.34
CA ASP A 12 -9.16 10.97 -33.36
C ASP A 12 -9.94 11.67 -32.24
N PRO A 13 -11.17 12.17 -32.51
CA PRO A 13 -11.99 12.80 -31.49
C PRO A 13 -12.28 11.81 -30.36
N MET A 14 -12.25 12.30 -29.11
CA MET A 14 -12.64 11.50 -27.93
C MET A 14 -14.07 10.97 -28.11
N THR A 15 -14.28 9.71 -27.69
CA THR A 15 -15.62 9.14 -27.56
C THR A 15 -16.40 9.85 -26.46
N SER A 16 -17.73 9.78 -26.49
CA SER A 16 -18.59 10.36 -25.44
C SER A 16 -18.26 9.81 -24.04
N ALA A 17 -17.85 8.54 -23.94
CA ALA A 17 -17.43 7.93 -22.67
C ALA A 17 -16.11 8.52 -22.15
N GLN A 18 -15.15 8.78 -23.05
CA GLN A 18 -13.88 9.40 -22.68
C GLN A 18 -14.06 10.86 -22.29
N GLN A 19 -14.91 11.61 -23.01
CA GLN A 19 -15.25 12.98 -22.65
C GLN A 19 -15.92 13.04 -21.26
N ALA A 20 -16.91 12.18 -21.00
CA ALA A 20 -17.58 12.12 -19.69
C ALA A 20 -16.59 11.81 -18.56
N ARG A 21 -15.62 10.91 -18.78
CA ARG A 21 -14.56 10.62 -17.81
C ARG A 21 -13.65 11.82 -17.56
N PHE A 22 -13.26 12.53 -18.62
CA PHE A 22 -12.44 13.73 -18.49
C PHE A 22 -13.16 14.83 -17.70
N ASP A 23 -14.45 15.05 -17.99
CA ASP A 23 -15.27 16.03 -17.28
C ASP A 23 -15.44 15.64 -15.80
N ALA A 24 -15.62 14.34 -15.52
CA ALA A 24 -15.71 13.84 -14.15
C ALA A 24 -14.39 14.02 -13.37
N LEU A 25 -13.23 13.81 -14.00
CA LEU A 25 -11.94 14.11 -13.38
C LEU A 25 -11.79 15.61 -13.09
N ARG A 26 -12.24 16.49 -13.99
CA ARG A 26 -12.24 17.94 -13.75
C ARG A 26 -13.15 18.32 -12.57
N ALA A 27 -14.33 17.72 -12.47
CA ALA A 27 -15.23 17.92 -11.34
C ALA A 27 -14.61 17.42 -10.03
N PHE A 28 -13.96 16.25 -10.06
CA PHE A 28 -13.21 15.71 -8.92
C PHE A 28 -12.10 16.68 -8.48
N ILE A 29 -11.31 17.24 -9.41
CA ILE A 29 -10.24 18.20 -9.11
C ILE A 29 -10.79 19.50 -8.50
N ALA A 30 -11.93 19.98 -9.00
CA ALA A 30 -12.48 21.29 -8.62
C ALA A 30 -13.04 21.33 -7.19
N ARG A 31 -13.48 20.19 -6.64
CA ARG A 31 -14.05 20.16 -5.29
C ARG A 31 -12.97 20.07 -4.20
N PRO A 32 -13.20 20.71 -3.04
CA PRO A 32 -12.33 20.53 -1.88
C PRO A 32 -12.39 19.08 -1.38
N LYS A 33 -11.26 18.58 -0.91
CA LYS A 33 -11.11 17.23 -0.33
C LYS A 33 -10.73 17.32 1.12
N PHE A 34 -10.95 16.22 1.84
CA PHE A 34 -10.60 16.11 3.26
C PHE A 34 -11.27 17.19 4.14
N THR A 35 -12.43 17.69 3.70
CA THR A 35 -13.27 18.61 4.46
C THR A 35 -14.27 17.84 5.32
N PRO A 36 -14.74 18.43 6.43
CA PRO A 36 -15.75 17.79 7.26
C PRO A 36 -17.00 17.40 6.47
N THR A 37 -17.56 16.24 6.78
CA THR A 37 -18.86 15.75 6.31
C THR A 37 -19.69 15.30 7.51
N ASP A 38 -20.89 14.74 7.28
CA ASP A 38 -21.72 14.19 8.35
C ASP A 38 -21.08 12.98 9.07
N ARG A 39 -20.07 12.33 8.46
CA ARG A 39 -19.44 11.10 8.97
C ARG A 39 -17.92 11.18 9.15
N TYR A 40 -17.31 12.30 8.79
CA TYR A 40 -15.87 12.49 8.83
C TYR A 40 -15.56 13.91 9.30
N THR A 41 -14.69 14.07 10.29
CA THR A 41 -14.42 15.37 10.92
C THR A 41 -13.52 16.27 10.08
N GLY A 42 -12.87 15.74 9.04
CA GLY A 42 -11.91 16.46 8.22
C GLY A 42 -10.53 16.57 8.87
N VAL A 43 -9.47 16.55 8.06
CA VAL A 43 -8.10 16.80 8.52
C VAL A 43 -8.04 18.16 9.21
N HIS A 44 -7.75 18.21 10.51
CA HIS A 44 -7.80 19.45 11.27
C HIS A 44 -6.66 20.43 10.94
N ASP A 45 -5.48 19.91 10.67
CA ASP A 45 -4.34 20.74 10.24
C ASP A 45 -4.54 21.22 8.80
N LEU A 46 -4.56 22.54 8.61
CA LEU A 46 -4.85 23.13 7.30
C LEU A 46 -3.73 22.88 6.28
N ALA A 47 -2.47 22.80 6.71
CA ALA A 47 -1.35 22.55 5.81
C ALA A 47 -1.35 21.09 5.35
N GLU A 48 -1.65 20.16 6.25
CA GLU A 48 -1.82 18.75 5.93
C GLU A 48 -3.03 18.52 5.02
N ARG A 49 -4.18 19.14 5.33
CA ARG A 49 -5.37 19.09 4.47
C ARG A 49 -5.05 19.57 3.06
N GLN A 50 -4.34 20.70 2.94
CA GLN A 50 -3.90 21.23 1.66
C GLN A 50 -2.98 20.25 0.93
N ARG A 51 -2.00 19.66 1.63
CA ARG A 51 -1.09 18.63 1.06
C ARG A 51 -1.86 17.43 0.51
N PHE A 52 -2.82 16.90 1.27
CA PHE A 52 -3.63 15.76 0.86
C PHE A 52 -4.53 16.08 -0.33
N ASN A 53 -5.18 17.25 -0.29
CA ASN A 53 -5.99 17.74 -1.39
C ASN A 53 -5.17 17.91 -2.69
N ASP A 54 -3.98 18.50 -2.58
CA ASP A 54 -3.09 18.71 -3.71
C ASP A 54 -2.57 17.40 -4.29
N GLN A 55 -2.22 16.42 -3.44
CA GLN A 55 -1.82 15.09 -3.88
C GLN A 55 -2.95 14.38 -4.66
N MET A 56 -4.19 14.43 -4.16
CA MET A 56 -5.34 13.84 -4.85
C MET A 56 -5.66 14.56 -6.17
N ASN A 57 -5.53 15.88 -6.20
CA ASN A 57 -5.69 16.66 -7.43
C ASN A 57 -4.61 16.34 -8.46
N GLN A 58 -3.36 16.18 -8.01
CA GLN A 58 -2.24 15.81 -8.85
C GLN A 58 -2.44 14.41 -9.44
N LEU A 59 -2.85 13.44 -8.61
CA LEU A 59 -3.22 12.10 -9.06
C LEU A 59 -4.32 12.15 -10.15
N ALA A 60 -5.40 12.89 -9.92
CA ALA A 60 -6.47 13.02 -10.90
C ALA A 60 -6.00 13.65 -12.23
N ARG A 61 -5.07 14.62 -12.18
CA ARG A 61 -4.45 15.20 -13.39
C ARG A 61 -3.58 14.21 -14.14
N GLU A 62 -2.82 13.38 -13.44
CA GLU A 62 -2.03 12.30 -14.05
C GLU A 62 -2.94 11.29 -14.76
N LEU A 63 -4.12 11.04 -14.17
CA LEU A 63 -5.10 10.14 -14.75
C LEU A 63 -5.77 10.69 -16.03
N GLU A 64 -5.77 12.02 -16.25
CA GLU A 64 -6.26 12.60 -17.51
C GLU A 64 -5.51 12.04 -18.73
N ALA A 65 -4.20 11.78 -18.59
CA ALA A 65 -3.37 11.24 -19.67
C ALA A 65 -3.70 9.78 -20.02
N VAL A 66 -4.31 9.03 -19.10
CA VAL A 66 -4.61 7.60 -19.28
C VAL A 66 -6.09 7.32 -19.53
N VAL A 67 -6.93 8.36 -19.63
CA VAL A 67 -8.34 8.27 -20.08
C VAL A 67 -8.46 7.47 -21.38
N MET A 68 -7.46 7.61 -22.25
CA MET A 68 -7.38 7.00 -23.57
C MET A 68 -6.66 5.65 -23.62
N SER A 69 -6.08 5.20 -22.49
CA SER A 69 -5.26 3.99 -22.45
C SER A 69 -6.11 2.73 -22.49
N ALA A 70 -5.70 1.75 -23.30
CA ALA A 70 -6.26 0.40 -23.26
C ALA A 70 -5.93 -0.33 -21.94
N ASP A 71 -4.90 0.13 -21.22
CA ASP A 71 -4.46 -0.41 -19.93
C ASP A 71 -4.70 0.59 -18.78
N ALA A 72 -5.88 1.22 -18.80
CA ALA A 72 -6.22 2.24 -17.82
C ALA A 72 -6.22 1.70 -16.37
N LYS A 73 -6.60 0.43 -16.17
CA LYS A 73 -6.58 -0.22 -14.85
C LYS A 73 -5.16 -0.27 -14.29
N ALA A 74 -4.20 -0.85 -15.00
CA ALA A 74 -2.85 -0.98 -14.47
C ALA A 74 -2.17 0.38 -14.27
N ALA A 75 -2.44 1.34 -15.17
CA ALA A 75 -1.94 2.71 -15.02
C ALA A 75 -2.50 3.39 -13.75
N LEU A 76 -3.80 3.22 -13.49
CA LEU A 76 -4.47 3.77 -12.32
C LEU A 76 -3.94 3.15 -11.01
N LEU A 77 -3.80 1.83 -10.95
CA LEU A 77 -3.27 1.15 -9.76
C LEU A 77 -1.82 1.57 -9.46
N ARG A 78 -0.98 1.73 -10.48
CA ARG A 78 0.39 2.23 -10.33
C ARG A 78 0.43 3.66 -9.80
N ALA A 79 -0.49 4.51 -10.27
CA ALA A 79 -0.59 5.89 -9.79
C ALA A 79 -0.98 5.95 -8.31
N PHE A 80 -1.85 5.04 -7.85
CA PHE A 80 -2.22 4.93 -6.43
C PHE A 80 -1.04 4.54 -5.55
N GLU A 81 -0.24 3.55 -5.97
CA GLU A 81 0.99 3.17 -5.27
C GLU A 81 1.97 4.35 -5.14
N GLY A 82 2.09 5.17 -6.19
CA GLY A 82 2.93 6.37 -6.18
C GLY A 82 2.40 7.49 -5.26
N ALA A 83 1.08 7.62 -5.12
CA ALA A 83 0.45 8.64 -4.29
C ALA A 83 0.38 8.26 -2.81
N TRP A 84 0.28 6.96 -2.49
CA TRP A 84 0.07 6.45 -1.13
C TRP A 84 1.05 6.96 -0.05
N PRO A 85 2.36 7.13 -0.31
CA PRO A 85 3.31 7.62 0.69
C PRO A 85 2.92 8.95 1.34
N THR A 86 2.07 9.76 0.69
CA THR A 86 1.55 11.01 1.26
C THR A 86 0.61 10.77 2.45
N PHE A 87 -0.11 9.66 2.44
CA PHE A 87 -1.17 9.31 3.40
C PHE A 87 -0.75 8.21 4.38
N GLU A 88 0.36 7.52 4.14
CA GLU A 88 0.80 6.35 4.93
C GLU A 88 0.89 6.64 6.44
N MET A 89 1.31 7.86 6.80
CA MET A 89 1.47 8.34 8.18
C MET A 89 0.28 9.13 8.72
N ALA A 90 -0.79 9.32 7.92
CA ALA A 90 -1.99 9.99 8.38
C ALA A 90 -2.74 9.11 9.40
N ASP A 91 -3.71 9.69 10.10
CA ASP A 91 -4.54 8.90 11.02
C ASP A 91 -5.42 7.90 10.25
N THR A 92 -6.11 7.03 11.00
CA THR A 92 -6.90 5.95 10.38
C THR A 92 -8.07 6.49 9.55
N GLU A 93 -8.77 7.53 10.03
CA GLU A 93 -9.92 8.10 9.31
C GLU A 93 -9.46 8.81 8.03
N ASP A 94 -8.39 9.58 8.08
CA ASP A 94 -7.82 10.29 6.92
C ASP A 94 -7.34 9.33 5.84
N ARG A 95 -6.72 8.21 6.25
CA ARG A 95 -6.32 7.13 5.34
C ARG A 95 -7.52 6.46 4.69
N GLU A 96 -8.58 6.18 5.45
CA GLU A 96 -9.82 5.62 4.91
C GLU A 96 -10.44 6.55 3.85
N VAL A 97 -10.52 7.85 4.13
CA VAL A 97 -11.00 8.85 3.16
C VAL A 97 -10.10 8.92 1.91
N ALA A 98 -8.79 8.78 2.05
CA ALA A 98 -7.89 8.70 0.89
C ALA A 98 -8.19 7.47 0.01
N LEU A 99 -8.50 6.32 0.62
CA LEU A 99 -8.88 5.11 -0.12
C LEU A 99 -10.25 5.26 -0.77
N GLU A 100 -11.23 5.91 -0.12
CA GLU A 100 -12.52 6.24 -0.73
C GLU A 100 -12.34 7.08 -2.00
N TYR A 101 -11.41 8.04 -2.01
CA TYR A 101 -11.08 8.79 -3.23
C TYR A 101 -10.44 7.91 -4.31
N PHE A 102 -9.62 6.93 -3.94
CA PHE A 102 -9.09 5.95 -4.90
C PHE A 102 -10.22 5.10 -5.50
N GLU A 103 -11.20 4.66 -4.70
CA GLU A 103 -12.38 3.93 -5.18
C GLU A 103 -13.27 4.78 -6.10
N GLU A 104 -13.45 6.05 -5.78
CA GLU A 104 -14.18 6.99 -6.65
C GLU A 104 -13.46 7.15 -7.99
N LEU A 105 -12.14 7.34 -7.98
CA LEU A 105 -11.34 7.40 -9.21
C LEU A 105 -11.44 6.10 -10.01
N MET A 106 -11.37 4.93 -9.36
CA MET A 106 -11.62 3.63 -10.03
C MET A 106 -12.98 3.59 -10.73
N SER A 107 -14.02 4.08 -10.05
CA SER A 107 -15.38 4.13 -10.60
C SER A 107 -15.48 5.00 -11.86
N LEU A 108 -14.76 6.14 -11.93
CA LEU A 108 -14.68 6.97 -13.14
C LEU A 108 -14.06 6.22 -14.34
N PHE A 109 -13.19 5.25 -14.05
CA PHE A 109 -12.54 4.41 -15.07
C PHE A 109 -13.30 3.10 -15.34
N GLY A 110 -14.41 2.83 -14.64
CA GLY A 110 -15.13 1.56 -14.74
C GLY A 110 -14.34 0.37 -14.19
N VAL A 111 -13.44 0.61 -13.24
CA VAL A 111 -12.63 -0.42 -12.60
C VAL A 111 -13.35 -0.87 -11.33
N GLU A 112 -13.82 -2.11 -11.31
CA GLU A 112 -14.60 -2.64 -10.17
C GLU A 112 -13.73 -3.21 -9.04
N SER A 113 -12.46 -3.54 -9.32
CA SER A 113 -11.56 -4.16 -8.35
C SER A 113 -10.15 -3.61 -8.46
N SER A 114 -9.52 -3.42 -7.30
CA SER A 114 -8.13 -2.98 -7.20
C SER A 114 -7.12 -4.14 -7.17
N ASP A 115 -7.57 -5.38 -7.38
CA ASP A 115 -6.76 -6.60 -7.24
C ASP A 115 -6.04 -6.66 -5.88
N GLY A 116 -6.79 -6.33 -4.82
CA GLY A 116 -6.30 -6.29 -3.44
C GLY A 116 -5.37 -5.13 -3.10
N LEU A 117 -5.05 -4.23 -4.05
CA LEU A 117 -4.14 -3.11 -3.81
C LEU A 117 -4.61 -2.23 -2.64
N LEU A 118 -5.85 -1.75 -2.65
CA LEU A 118 -6.34 -0.84 -1.60
C LEU A 118 -6.27 -1.49 -0.21
N ASN A 119 -6.59 -2.79 -0.12
CA ASN A 119 -6.41 -3.56 1.12
C ASN A 119 -4.94 -3.62 1.55
N ARG A 120 -4.01 -3.85 0.61
CA ARG A 120 -2.57 -3.86 0.92
C ARG A 120 -2.08 -2.49 1.37
N LEU A 121 -2.58 -1.40 0.77
CA LEU A 121 -2.24 -0.04 1.20
C LEU A 121 -2.75 0.24 2.63
N ALA A 122 -4.00 -0.13 2.93
CA ALA A 122 -4.60 0.03 4.26
C ALA A 122 -3.92 -0.85 5.32
N TYR A 123 -3.84 -2.16 5.08
CA TYR A 123 -3.61 -3.15 6.12
C TYR A 123 -2.25 -3.85 6.00
N GLY A 124 -1.49 -3.58 4.94
CA GLY A 124 -0.26 -4.30 4.61
C GLY A 124 -0.49 -5.68 3.98
N PHE A 125 -1.74 -6.11 3.79
CA PHE A 125 -2.11 -7.38 3.16
C PHE A 125 -3.52 -7.31 2.54
N ASP A 126 -3.83 -8.26 1.65
CA ASP A 126 -5.18 -8.37 1.09
C ASP A 126 -6.13 -9.13 2.03
N THR A 127 -7.13 -8.43 2.59
CA THR A 127 -8.10 -8.97 3.55
C THR A 127 -9.06 -9.99 2.95
N GLN A 128 -9.18 -10.04 1.61
CA GLN A 128 -10.02 -11.00 0.91
C GLN A 128 -9.36 -12.39 0.78
N LEU A 129 -8.06 -12.48 1.01
CA LEU A 129 -7.32 -13.73 0.96
C LEU A 129 -7.39 -14.47 2.31
N SER A 130 -7.56 -15.79 2.25
CA SER A 130 -7.40 -16.65 3.43
C SER A 130 -6.00 -16.49 4.04
N PRO A 131 -5.79 -16.81 5.33
CA PRO A 131 -4.45 -16.81 5.93
C PRO A 131 -3.42 -17.58 5.09
N ASP A 132 -3.79 -18.76 4.59
CA ASP A 132 -2.91 -19.60 3.77
C ASP A 132 -2.62 -18.97 2.40
N ALA A 133 -3.63 -18.38 1.75
CA ALA A 133 -3.46 -17.69 0.47
C ALA A 133 -2.57 -16.44 0.60
N ARG A 134 -2.70 -15.69 1.71
CA ARG A 134 -1.81 -14.56 2.03
C ARG A 134 -0.37 -15.04 2.21
N GLN A 135 -0.18 -16.12 2.98
CA GLN A 135 1.14 -16.71 3.17
C GLN A 135 1.76 -17.14 1.84
N GLN A 136 1.01 -17.86 0.99
CA GLN A 136 1.49 -18.30 -0.32
C GLN A 136 1.84 -17.14 -1.26
N ALA A 137 0.93 -16.18 -1.43
CA ALA A 137 1.14 -15.03 -2.30
C ALA A 137 2.39 -14.25 -1.91
N ALA A 138 2.62 -14.13 -0.61
CA ALA A 138 3.69 -13.32 -0.10
C ALA A 138 5.03 -14.10 -0.08
N LEU A 139 5.04 -15.44 0.05
CA LEU A 139 6.22 -16.27 -0.25
C LEU A 139 6.63 -16.19 -1.73
N ALA A 140 5.67 -16.06 -2.65
CA ALA A 140 5.92 -16.05 -4.09
C ALA A 140 6.71 -14.81 -4.58
N VAL A 141 6.71 -13.71 -3.82
CA VAL A 141 7.41 -12.46 -4.17
C VAL A 141 8.74 -12.27 -3.43
N MET A 142 9.11 -13.23 -2.57
CA MET A 142 10.36 -13.17 -1.80
C MET A 142 11.58 -13.49 -2.67
N THR A 143 12.73 -12.88 -2.34
CA THR A 143 14.03 -13.27 -2.91
C THR A 143 14.46 -14.64 -2.36
N PRO A 144 15.41 -15.31 -3.03
CA PRO A 144 16.03 -16.52 -2.47
C PRO A 144 16.64 -16.32 -1.07
N GLU A 145 17.21 -15.14 -0.76
CA GLU A 145 17.72 -14.88 0.59
C GLU A 145 16.59 -14.75 1.63
N GLU A 146 15.50 -14.08 1.26
CA GLU A 146 14.31 -13.93 2.12
C GLU A 146 13.66 -15.29 2.39
N LEU A 147 13.52 -16.14 1.36
CA LEU A 147 13.05 -17.52 1.52
C LEU A 147 13.97 -18.38 2.40
N ALA A 148 15.30 -18.22 2.25
CA ALA A 148 16.26 -18.93 3.08
C ALA A 148 16.20 -18.48 4.55
N LEU A 149 15.86 -17.22 4.81
CA LEU A 149 15.63 -16.71 6.16
C LEU A 149 14.32 -17.27 6.75
N VAL A 150 13.22 -17.28 5.98
CA VAL A 150 11.94 -17.87 6.41
C VAL A 150 12.11 -19.36 6.74
N ALA A 151 12.81 -20.12 5.90
CA ALA A 151 13.09 -21.54 6.16
C ALA A 151 13.93 -21.78 7.42
N GLN A 152 14.74 -20.80 7.85
CA GLN A 152 15.42 -20.86 9.15
C GLN A 152 14.45 -20.58 10.30
N PHE A 153 13.52 -19.63 10.12
CA PHE A 153 12.50 -19.29 11.11
C PHE A 153 11.48 -20.41 11.33
N GLU A 154 11.11 -21.16 10.29
CA GLU A 154 10.21 -22.32 10.41
C GLU A 154 10.79 -23.48 11.23
N ARG A 155 12.12 -23.51 11.42
CA ARG A 155 12.79 -24.49 12.30
C ARG A 155 12.81 -24.06 13.77
N LEU A 156 12.31 -22.85 14.05
CA LEU A 156 12.25 -22.33 15.40
C LEU A 156 11.02 -22.90 16.13
N ASN A 157 11.20 -23.13 17.42
CA ASN A 157 10.15 -23.49 18.35
C ASN A 157 10.33 -22.68 19.65
N ALA A 158 9.35 -22.76 20.54
CA ALA A 158 9.35 -22.00 21.80
C ALA A 158 10.60 -22.27 22.66
N VAL A 159 11.25 -23.43 22.49
CA VAL A 159 12.44 -23.82 23.25
C VAL A 159 13.72 -23.20 22.68
N ASN A 160 13.86 -23.14 21.35
CA ASN A 160 15.11 -22.74 20.70
C ASN A 160 15.11 -21.30 20.16
N ALA A 161 13.94 -20.67 19.97
CA ALA A 161 13.80 -19.42 19.20
C ALA A 161 14.70 -18.30 19.71
N ALA A 162 14.66 -18.02 21.02
CA ALA A 162 15.44 -16.93 21.60
C ALA A 162 16.96 -17.15 21.48
N ARG A 163 17.43 -18.40 21.50
CA ARG A 163 18.85 -18.72 21.34
C ARG A 163 19.27 -18.59 19.89
N GLU A 164 18.50 -19.18 18.97
CA GLU A 164 18.84 -19.17 17.55
C GLU A 164 18.74 -17.77 16.96
N LEU A 165 17.74 -16.97 17.34
CA LEU A 165 17.64 -15.57 16.91
C LEU A 165 18.83 -14.74 17.38
N ARG A 166 19.31 -14.94 18.62
CA ARG A 166 20.56 -14.28 19.09
C ARG A 166 21.77 -14.71 18.27
N ARG A 167 21.85 -15.98 17.88
CA ARG A 167 22.94 -16.49 17.03
C ARG A 167 22.90 -15.89 15.63
N LEU A 168 21.70 -15.70 15.07
CA LEU A 168 21.48 -15.20 13.71
C LEU A 168 21.57 -13.68 13.61
N LEU A 169 21.03 -12.97 14.60
CA LEU A 169 20.80 -11.52 14.54
C LEU A 169 21.66 -10.72 15.53
N GLY A 170 22.36 -11.39 16.43
CA GLY A 170 23.09 -10.76 17.54
C GLY A 170 22.19 -10.45 18.74
N ALA A 171 22.69 -9.63 19.67
CA ALA A 171 21.93 -9.23 20.84
C ALA A 171 20.72 -8.35 20.45
N PRO A 172 19.54 -8.56 21.07
CA PRO A 172 18.37 -7.72 20.81
C PRO A 172 18.59 -6.30 21.36
N GLN A 173 18.00 -5.30 20.71
CA GLN A 173 17.95 -3.91 21.22
C GLN A 173 16.88 -3.75 22.31
N VAL A 174 15.80 -4.53 22.24
CA VAL A 174 14.74 -4.56 23.25
C VAL A 174 14.71 -5.95 23.86
N GLU A 175 14.84 -6.06 25.19
CA GLU A 175 14.76 -7.33 25.90
C GLU A 175 13.93 -7.20 27.17
N GLN A 176 12.79 -7.88 27.18
CA GLN A 176 11.85 -7.97 28.28
C GLN A 176 11.39 -9.44 28.41
N PRO A 177 10.84 -9.87 29.56
CA PRO A 177 10.46 -11.27 29.79
C PRO A 177 9.54 -11.89 28.72
N GLN A 178 8.71 -11.07 28.07
CA GLN A 178 7.73 -11.50 27.06
C GLN A 178 7.96 -10.87 25.69
N LEU A 179 9.08 -10.15 25.49
CA LEU A 179 9.36 -9.43 24.26
C LEU A 179 10.86 -9.29 24.02
N MET A 180 11.33 -9.75 22.86
CA MET A 180 12.65 -9.47 22.33
C MET A 180 12.51 -8.80 20.96
N GLY A 181 13.31 -7.76 20.68
CA GLY A 181 13.26 -7.01 19.44
C GLY A 181 14.64 -6.77 18.84
N TRP A 182 14.76 -7.02 17.53
CA TRP A 182 15.93 -6.74 16.71
C TRP A 182 15.58 -5.72 15.64
N MET A 183 16.32 -4.62 15.60
CA MET A 183 16.24 -3.61 14.54
C MET A 183 17.51 -3.69 13.70
N ARG A 184 17.38 -3.98 12.40
CA ARG A 184 18.54 -4.05 11.49
C ARG A 184 18.91 -2.71 10.84
N SER A 185 18.08 -1.69 11.01
CA SER A 185 18.29 -0.31 10.54
C SER A 185 17.57 0.68 11.45
N GLU A 186 17.93 1.97 11.40
CA GLU A 186 17.13 3.05 12.03
C GLU A 186 15.72 3.15 11.44
N ASP A 187 15.52 2.64 10.22
CA ASP A 187 14.19 2.52 9.62
C ASP A 187 13.43 1.32 10.24
N MET A 188 12.24 1.58 10.80
CA MET A 188 11.34 0.60 11.43
C MET A 188 10.91 -0.53 10.48
N LYS A 189 11.19 -0.40 9.18
CA LYS A 189 10.85 -1.37 8.12
C LYS A 189 11.57 -2.72 8.22
N ASN A 190 12.55 -2.87 9.11
CA ASN A 190 13.32 -4.10 9.31
C ASN A 190 13.34 -4.53 10.80
N LEU A 191 12.15 -4.55 11.41
CA LEU A 191 11.96 -5.09 12.76
C LEU A 191 11.80 -6.61 12.69
N ILE A 192 12.49 -7.34 13.57
CA ILE A 192 12.18 -8.73 13.92
C ILE A 192 11.85 -8.74 15.41
N SER A 193 10.75 -9.35 15.82
CA SER A 193 10.36 -9.46 17.23
C SER A 193 9.95 -10.87 17.60
N LEU A 194 10.33 -11.28 18.80
CA LEU A 194 9.85 -12.50 19.44
C LEU A 194 9.03 -12.08 20.65
N SER A 195 7.73 -12.33 20.63
CA SER A 195 6.81 -11.88 21.69
C SER A 195 5.93 -13.02 22.20
N GLN A 196 5.43 -12.90 23.42
CA GLN A 196 4.45 -13.84 23.96
C GLN A 196 3.04 -13.23 23.92
N THR A 197 2.14 -13.86 23.16
CA THR A 197 0.73 -13.45 23.03
C THR A 197 -0.16 -14.60 23.47
N GLN A 198 -1.01 -14.37 24.47
CA GLN A 198 -1.90 -15.41 25.03
C GLN A 198 -1.17 -16.72 25.42
N GLY A 199 0.02 -16.59 25.99
CA GLY A 199 0.85 -17.73 26.41
C GLY A 199 1.63 -18.43 25.28
N LYS A 200 1.42 -18.05 24.02
CA LYS A 200 2.14 -18.59 22.86
C LYS A 200 3.26 -17.66 22.43
N TRP A 201 4.39 -18.22 22.04
CA TRP A 201 5.47 -17.44 21.44
C TRP A 201 5.16 -17.17 19.96
N VAL A 202 5.31 -15.92 19.55
CA VAL A 202 5.08 -15.45 18.19
C VAL A 202 6.35 -14.74 17.72
N LEU A 203 6.91 -15.23 16.62
CA LEU A 203 7.95 -14.53 15.89
C LEU A 203 7.26 -13.65 14.84
N SER A 204 7.53 -12.35 14.84
CA SER A 204 7.04 -11.42 13.84
C SER A 204 8.19 -10.68 13.18
N TRP A 205 8.04 -10.29 11.92
CA TRP A 205 9.04 -9.45 11.25
C TRP A 205 8.43 -8.57 10.16
N LEU A 206 9.05 -7.43 9.91
CA LEU A 206 8.74 -6.58 8.77
C LEU A 206 9.69 -6.92 7.62
N LEU A 207 9.12 -7.16 6.44
CA LEU A 207 9.86 -7.31 5.19
C LEU A 207 9.19 -6.44 4.14
N ARG A 208 9.92 -5.42 3.67
CA ARG A 208 9.42 -4.42 2.70
C ARG A 208 8.11 -3.75 3.14
N GLY A 209 7.99 -3.42 4.42
CA GLY A 209 6.80 -2.80 5.00
C GLY A 209 5.64 -3.75 5.27
N GLN A 210 5.71 -5.01 4.84
CA GLN A 210 4.72 -6.01 5.15
C GLN A 210 5.07 -6.72 6.46
N LEU A 211 4.10 -6.78 7.39
CA LEU A 211 4.24 -7.51 8.65
C LEU A 211 3.95 -8.99 8.44
N TRP A 212 4.85 -9.80 8.96
CA TRP A 212 4.81 -11.24 8.95
C TRP A 212 4.83 -11.76 10.36
N GLY A 213 4.28 -12.95 10.57
CA GLY A 213 4.47 -13.65 11.82
C GLY A 213 4.10 -15.11 11.77
N LEU A 214 4.70 -15.87 12.67
CA LEU A 214 4.42 -17.28 12.88
C LEU A 214 4.31 -17.56 14.37
N THR A 215 3.30 -18.35 14.74
CA THR A 215 3.19 -18.89 16.09
C THR A 215 4.15 -20.06 16.21
N LEU A 216 5.06 -19.98 17.17
CA LEU A 216 6.08 -20.99 17.37
C LEU A 216 5.46 -22.22 18.03
N PRO A 217 5.74 -23.44 17.51
CA PRO A 217 5.30 -24.66 18.16
C PRO A 217 5.97 -24.80 19.54
N PRO A 218 5.31 -25.47 20.50
CA PRO A 218 5.88 -25.68 21.82
C PRO A 218 7.14 -26.57 21.78
N GLN A 219 7.17 -27.60 20.93
CA GLN A 219 8.32 -28.45 20.59
C GLN A 219 8.18 -29.04 19.19
#